data_AF-A0A4V2MKZ2-F1
#
_entry.id   AF-A0A4V2MKZ2-F1
#
_cell.length_a   1.000
_cell.length_b   1.000
_cell.length_c   1.000
_cell.angle_alpha   90.00
_cell.angle_beta   90.00
_cell.angle_gamma   90.00
#
_symmetry.space_group_name_H-M   'P 1'
#
loop_
_entity.id
_entity.type
_entity.pdbx_description
1 polymer ?
#
loop_
_entity_poly.entity_id
_entity_poly.type
_entity_poly.pdbx_seq_one_letter_code
_entity_poly.pdbx_strand_id
1 'polypeptide(L)'
;MKNYTRSILPLLLVVTLFQSSCKSYLLPAALGTNMSYQPKPMVIDSTRSLTYASGGIALSMSPGKSVRYSAGMININRAHTYKSINFAYGLMGYYGSASYDELSYDSIPSNKQLVPSFKMSTGGVGLKTSIGYHFTSQKGNTDFRIINWENSFSKELGNYAKFRKEIYRNAAQYYKNGVSDLINVWTTGLSTEIIWSNKNDPETKHAFRYFVGYTYGLKDSFLESADKSLFELDTEILDQAITINYFHQYKKFSMNFELGVNNKVGTKITMGYVL
;
A
#
# COMPACT_ATOMS: atom_id res chain seq x y z
N MET A 1 -22.44 -27.76 18.32
CA MET A 1 -21.74 -27.24 17.11
C MET A 1 -21.38 -25.78 17.36
N LYS A 2 -20.08 -25.44 17.29
CA LYS A 2 -19.55 -24.12 17.68
C LYS A 2 -19.94 -23.04 16.67
N ASN A 3 -20.29 -21.86 17.19
CA ASN A 3 -20.68 -20.65 16.47
C ASN A 3 -19.53 -20.09 15.60
N TYR A 4 -19.27 -20.70 14.44
CA TYR A 4 -18.33 -20.16 13.45
C TYR A 4 -18.91 -18.96 12.66
N THR A 5 -20.22 -18.72 12.73
CA THR A 5 -20.92 -17.66 11.99
C THR A 5 -20.53 -16.24 12.39
N ARG A 6 -20.04 -16.00 13.62
CA ARG A 6 -19.58 -14.67 14.05
C ARG A 6 -18.20 -14.28 13.51
N SER A 7 -17.37 -15.23 13.09
CA SER A 7 -16.01 -14.97 12.59
C SER A 7 -15.97 -14.68 11.09
N ILE A 8 -17.00 -15.07 10.34
CA ILE A 8 -17.09 -14.89 8.89
C ILE A 8 -17.64 -13.50 8.53
N LEU A 9 -18.39 -12.87 9.43
CA LEU A 9 -19.03 -11.57 9.23
C LEU A 9 -18.06 -10.43 8.87
N PRO A 10 -16.90 -10.23 9.54
CA PRO A 10 -15.96 -9.17 9.13
C PRO A 10 -15.28 -9.46 7.78
N LEU A 11 -15.05 -10.73 7.45
CA LEU A 11 -14.51 -11.13 6.14
C LEU A 11 -15.54 -10.87 5.03
N LEU A 12 -16.81 -11.18 5.28
CA LEU A 12 -17.91 -10.88 4.37
C LEU A 12 -18.09 -9.36 4.19
N LEU A 13 -17.92 -8.56 5.25
CA LEU A 13 -18.04 -7.11 5.18
C LEU A 13 -16.94 -6.48 4.31
N VAL A 14 -15.71 -6.98 4.41
CA VAL A 14 -14.59 -6.59 3.53
C VAL A 14 -14.88 -6.98 2.08
N VAL A 15 -15.44 -8.16 1.84
CA VAL A 15 -15.80 -8.62 0.48
C VAL A 15 -16.97 -7.80 -0.13
N THR A 16 -17.94 -7.36 0.68
CA THR A 16 -19.08 -6.57 0.19
C THR A 16 -18.74 -5.13 -0.18
N LEU A 17 -17.61 -4.58 0.30
CA LEU A 17 -17.11 -3.25 -0.14
C LEU A 17 -16.60 -3.25 -1.59
N PHE A 18 -16.59 -4.40 -2.28
CA PHE A 18 -16.11 -4.55 -3.65
C PHE A 18 -17.22 -4.81 -4.68
N GLN A 19 -18.49 -4.54 -4.34
CA GLN A 19 -19.58 -4.67 -5.31
C GLN A 19 -19.48 -3.58 -6.41
N SER A 20 -19.06 -4.04 -7.59
CA SER A 20 -19.44 -3.58 -8.93
C SER A 20 -19.54 -2.07 -9.19
N SER A 21 -18.43 -1.34 -9.12
CA SER A 21 -18.37 -0.06 -9.82
C SER A 21 -18.19 -0.28 -11.33
N CYS A 22 -19.11 0.24 -12.14
CA CYS A 22 -19.00 0.27 -13.61
C CYS A 22 -18.02 1.34 -14.13
N LYS A 23 -17.28 2.00 -13.22
CA LYS A 23 -16.25 2.99 -13.52
C LYS A 23 -14.86 2.34 -13.61
N SER A 24 -14.01 2.89 -14.47
CA SER A 24 -12.59 2.51 -14.55
C SER A 24 -11.74 3.57 -13.84
N TYR A 25 -10.93 3.17 -12.86
CA TYR A 25 -10.07 4.07 -12.09
C TYR A 25 -8.58 3.91 -12.46
N LEU A 26 -8.01 4.98 -13.05
CA LEU A 26 -6.58 5.07 -13.34
C LEU A 26 -5.88 5.79 -12.18
N LEU A 27 -5.19 5.02 -11.34
CA LEU A 27 -4.56 5.46 -10.10
C LEU A 27 -3.03 5.31 -10.19
N PRO A 28 -2.22 6.14 -9.50
CA PRO A 28 -0.77 5.94 -9.43
C PRO A 28 -0.41 4.50 -9.07
N ALA A 29 0.54 3.88 -9.77
CA ALA A 29 0.86 2.46 -9.59
C ALA A 29 1.25 2.11 -8.16
N ALA A 30 1.95 3.02 -7.49
CA ALA A 30 2.30 2.93 -6.08
C ALA A 30 1.49 3.92 -5.24
N LEU A 31 0.62 3.40 -4.36
CA LEU A 31 -0.13 4.18 -3.37
C LEU A 31 0.18 3.68 -1.95
N GLY A 32 -0.56 4.11 -0.93
CA GLY A 32 -0.25 3.84 0.49
C GLY A 32 -0.04 2.36 0.90
N THR A 33 -0.48 1.41 0.08
CA THR A 33 -0.15 -0.04 0.18
C THR A 33 1.29 -0.39 -0.22
N ASN A 34 2.09 0.62 -0.59
CA ASN A 34 3.53 0.53 -0.83
C ASN A 34 4.35 1.07 0.35
N MET A 35 3.71 1.36 1.48
CA MET A 35 4.40 1.52 2.78
C MET A 35 4.93 0.18 3.27
N SER A 36 5.92 -0.37 2.55
CA SER A 36 6.61 -1.59 2.94
C SER A 36 7.09 -1.43 4.36
N TYR A 37 6.66 -2.37 5.20
CA TYR A 37 7.08 -2.53 6.58
C TYR A 37 8.58 -2.21 6.75
N GLN A 38 8.91 -1.35 7.71
CA GLN A 38 10.28 -1.00 8.09
C GLN A 38 10.58 -1.71 9.41
N PRO A 39 11.25 -2.88 9.37
CA PRO A 39 11.64 -3.56 10.60
C PRO A 39 12.55 -2.64 11.43
N LYS A 40 12.39 -2.72 12.75
CA LYS A 40 13.24 -1.98 13.69
C LYS A 40 13.74 -2.94 14.77
N PRO A 41 14.94 -2.72 15.34
CA PRO A 41 15.43 -3.51 16.47
C PRO A 41 14.46 -3.45 17.66
N MET A 42 14.40 -4.51 18.46
CA MET A 42 13.74 -4.52 19.76
C MET A 42 14.66 -3.91 20.82
N VAL A 43 14.09 -3.46 21.94
CA VAL A 43 14.89 -2.95 23.09
C VAL A 43 15.78 -4.04 23.69
N ILE A 44 15.43 -5.31 23.53
CA ILE A 44 16.27 -6.41 24.04
C ILE A 44 17.42 -6.77 23.10
N ASP A 45 17.43 -6.25 21.87
CA ASP A 45 18.50 -6.56 20.92
C ASP A 45 19.84 -5.99 21.42
N SER A 46 20.90 -6.77 21.23
CA SER A 46 22.27 -6.33 21.51
C SER A 46 22.66 -5.12 20.66
N THR A 47 22.12 -5.04 19.44
CA THR A 47 22.34 -3.94 18.49
C THR A 47 21.14 -2.99 18.48
N ARG A 48 21.41 -1.71 18.78
CA ARG A 48 20.39 -0.65 18.80
C ARG A 48 20.10 -0.05 17.43
N SER A 49 20.88 -0.43 16.42
CA SER A 49 20.71 0.01 15.05
C SER A 49 20.98 -1.15 14.11
N LEU A 50 20.07 -1.35 13.15
CA LEU A 50 20.16 -2.39 12.14
C LEU A 50 19.83 -1.82 10.78
N THR A 51 20.49 -2.33 9.75
CA THR A 51 20.18 -2.02 8.35
C THR A 51 19.55 -3.25 7.72
N TYR A 52 18.40 -3.05 7.09
CA TYR A 52 17.64 -4.08 6.41
C TYR A 52 17.67 -3.80 4.91
N ALA A 53 18.01 -4.82 4.13
CA ALA A 53 17.83 -4.82 2.68
C ALA A 53 16.73 -5.83 2.34
N SER A 54 15.78 -5.47 1.47
CA SER A 54 14.70 -6.37 1.11
C SER A 54 14.25 -6.22 -0.34
N GLY A 55 13.73 -7.32 -0.88
CA GLY A 55 13.15 -7.42 -2.22
C GLY A 55 11.81 -8.13 -2.15
N GLY A 56 10.85 -7.72 -2.98
CA GLY A 56 9.50 -8.28 -2.92
C GLY A 56 8.72 -8.11 -4.21
N ILE A 57 7.55 -8.72 -4.24
CA ILE A 57 6.57 -8.60 -5.33
C ILE A 57 5.27 -8.07 -4.73
N ALA A 58 4.71 -7.06 -5.37
CA ALA A 58 3.44 -6.45 -5.03
C ALA A 58 2.45 -6.61 -6.18
N LEU A 59 1.24 -7.04 -5.85
CA LEU A 59 0.12 -7.16 -6.76
C LEU A 59 -1.01 -6.30 -6.24
N SER A 60 -1.63 -5.50 -7.09
CA SER A 60 -2.81 -4.73 -6.69
C SER A 60 -3.79 -4.52 -7.83
N MET A 61 -5.02 -4.17 -7.47
CA MET A 61 -6.11 -3.98 -8.42
C MET A 61 -6.94 -2.77 -8.02
N SER A 62 -7.29 -1.91 -8.98
CA SER A 62 -8.20 -0.77 -8.73
C SER A 62 -9.65 -1.24 -8.52
N PRO A 63 -10.48 -0.48 -7.80
CA PRO A 63 -11.91 -0.67 -7.72
C PRO A 63 -12.58 -0.68 -9.10
N GLY A 64 -13.73 -1.33 -9.16
CA GLY A 64 -14.56 -1.39 -10.37
C GLY A 64 -13.94 -2.23 -11.48
N LYS A 65 -14.20 -1.83 -12.72
CA LYS A 65 -13.67 -2.41 -13.95
C LYS A 65 -12.14 -2.21 -14.01
N SER A 66 -11.39 -3.19 -13.51
CA SER A 66 -10.13 -2.94 -12.80
C SER A 66 -8.85 -2.87 -13.65
N VAL A 67 -8.02 -1.85 -13.42
CA VAL A 67 -6.60 -1.86 -13.76
C VAL A 67 -5.87 -2.78 -12.79
N ARG A 68 -5.06 -3.70 -13.31
CA ARG A 68 -4.18 -4.58 -12.54
C ARG A 68 -2.77 -4.01 -12.53
N TYR A 69 -2.13 -4.07 -11.38
CA TYR A 69 -0.76 -3.63 -11.17
C TYR A 69 0.06 -4.81 -10.63
N SER A 70 1.25 -4.98 -11.18
CA SER A 70 2.26 -5.92 -10.69
C SER A 70 3.59 -5.22 -10.67
N ALA A 71 4.31 -5.29 -9.55
CA ALA A 71 5.62 -4.66 -9.41
C ALA A 71 6.57 -5.49 -8.56
N GLY A 72 7.82 -5.58 -9.01
CA GLY A 72 8.94 -5.90 -8.14
C GLY A 72 9.34 -4.67 -7.34
N MET A 73 9.69 -4.85 -6.07
CA MET A 73 10.09 -3.78 -5.16
C MET A 73 11.42 -4.12 -4.51
N ILE A 74 12.24 -3.10 -4.29
CA ILE A 74 13.46 -3.18 -3.49
C ILE A 74 13.43 -2.09 -2.43
N ASN A 75 13.94 -2.39 -1.24
CA ASN A 75 14.02 -1.46 -0.12
C ASN A 75 15.36 -1.60 0.59
N ILE A 76 15.87 -0.48 1.06
CA ILE A 76 16.93 -0.45 2.07
C ILE A 76 16.51 0.54 3.16
N ASN A 77 16.54 0.10 4.41
CA ASN A 77 16.19 0.95 5.54
C ASN A 77 17.15 0.75 6.70
N ARG A 78 17.48 1.84 7.37
CA ARG A 78 18.18 1.82 8.63
C ARG A 78 17.21 2.19 9.74
N ALA A 79 17.23 1.39 10.79
CA ALA A 79 16.38 1.58 11.95
C ALA A 79 17.25 1.71 13.22
N HIS A 80 16.69 2.41 14.19
CA HIS A 80 17.31 2.75 15.45
C HIS A 80 16.26 2.63 16.57
N THR A 81 16.66 2.05 17.68
CA THR A 81 15.82 1.88 18.87
C THR A 81 16.59 2.34 20.09
N TYR A 82 16.10 3.40 20.75
CA TYR A 82 16.70 4.00 21.93
C TYR A 82 15.66 4.23 23.02
N LYS A 83 15.84 3.55 24.16
CA LYS A 83 14.91 3.59 25.29
C LYS A 83 13.47 3.35 24.81
N SER A 84 12.60 4.34 24.89
CA SER A 84 11.19 4.24 24.49
C SER A 84 10.91 4.83 23.11
N ILE A 85 11.92 5.26 22.37
CA ILE A 85 11.78 5.87 21.04
C ILE A 85 12.45 4.98 19.99
N ASN A 86 11.75 4.73 18.90
CA ASN A 86 12.31 4.09 17.72
C ASN A 86 12.17 5.03 16.52
N PHE A 87 13.10 4.95 15.58
CA PHE A 87 12.97 5.63 14.31
C PHE A 87 13.63 4.81 13.19
N ALA A 88 13.15 5.00 11.97
CA ALA A 88 13.68 4.36 10.79
C ALA A 88 13.61 5.31 9.60
N TYR A 89 14.55 5.18 8.69
CA TYR A 89 14.56 5.88 7.41
C TYR A 89 15.11 4.96 6.33
N GLY A 90 14.70 5.17 5.09
CA GLY A 90 15.13 4.31 4.01
C GLY A 90 14.71 4.78 2.63
N LEU A 91 15.22 4.06 1.64
CA LEU A 91 14.90 4.23 0.23
C LEU A 91 14.09 3.04 -0.25
N MET A 92 13.22 3.28 -1.22
CA MET A 92 12.52 2.25 -1.94
C MET A 92 12.55 2.52 -3.44
N GLY A 93 12.53 1.44 -4.22
CA GLY A 93 12.36 1.48 -5.66
C GLY A 93 11.39 0.38 -6.09
N TYR A 94 10.65 0.63 -7.17
CA TYR A 94 9.79 -0.37 -7.76
C TYR A 94 9.80 -0.28 -9.29
N TYR A 95 9.56 -1.42 -9.93
CA TYR A 95 9.40 -1.52 -11.38
C TYR A 95 8.44 -2.66 -11.72
N GLY A 96 7.60 -2.47 -12.73
CA GLY A 96 6.58 -3.44 -13.09
C GLY A 96 5.68 -2.97 -14.22
N SER A 97 4.43 -3.41 -14.18
CA SER A 97 3.43 -3.10 -15.20
C SER A 97 2.06 -2.75 -14.61
N ALA A 98 1.38 -1.84 -15.29
CA ALA A 98 -0.06 -1.63 -15.17
C ALA A 98 -0.74 -2.17 -16.43
N SER A 99 -1.82 -2.92 -16.27
CA SER A 99 -2.59 -3.46 -17.38
C SER A 99 -4.08 -3.27 -17.19
N TYR A 100 -4.76 -3.01 -18.28
CA TYR A 100 -6.20 -2.88 -18.36
C TYR A 100 -6.66 -3.59 -19.63
N ASP A 101 -7.59 -4.51 -19.47
CA ASP A 101 -8.25 -5.17 -20.58
C ASP A 101 -9.55 -4.42 -20.85
N GLU A 102 -9.72 -3.95 -22.08
CA GLU A 102 -10.88 -3.15 -22.51
C GLU A 102 -12.17 -3.91 -22.27
N LEU A 103 -13.19 -3.15 -21.86
CA LEU A 103 -14.48 -3.68 -21.48
C LEU A 103 -15.50 -3.33 -22.55
N SER A 104 -16.31 -4.32 -22.94
CA SER A 104 -17.52 -4.01 -23.68
C SER A 104 -18.50 -3.25 -22.77
N TYR A 105 -19.03 -2.15 -23.29
CA TYR A 105 -20.20 -1.49 -22.72
C TYR A 105 -21.33 -1.64 -23.74
N ASP A 106 -22.52 -2.02 -23.27
CA ASP A 106 -23.68 -2.25 -24.14
C ASP A 106 -24.15 -0.97 -24.86
N SER A 107 -23.83 0.20 -24.30
CA SER A 107 -24.04 1.50 -24.93
C SER A 107 -23.00 2.53 -24.46
N ILE A 108 -22.37 3.20 -25.43
CA ILE A 108 -21.43 4.31 -25.21
C ILE A 108 -22.01 5.50 -25.97
N PRO A 109 -22.10 6.71 -25.37
CA PRO A 109 -22.51 7.90 -26.10
C PRO A 109 -21.62 8.13 -27.33
N SER A 110 -22.20 8.52 -28.46
CA SER A 110 -21.49 8.68 -29.75
C SER A 110 -20.35 9.70 -29.73
N ASN A 111 -20.33 10.60 -28.75
CA ASN A 111 -19.30 11.62 -28.53
C ASN A 111 -18.26 11.23 -27.45
N LYS A 112 -18.28 9.98 -26.97
CA LYS A 112 -17.37 9.47 -25.96
C LYS A 112 -16.63 8.23 -26.45
N GLN A 113 -15.44 8.01 -25.92
CA GLN A 113 -14.63 6.83 -26.18
C GLN A 113 -14.33 6.08 -24.88
N LEU A 114 -14.05 4.79 -24.99
CA LEU A 114 -13.54 4.00 -23.87
C LEU A 114 -12.04 4.25 -23.67
N VAL A 115 -11.58 4.00 -22.45
CA VAL A 115 -10.13 3.89 -22.21
C VAL A 115 -9.64 2.66 -22.96
N PRO A 116 -8.65 2.78 -23.87
CA PRO A 116 -8.18 1.64 -24.65
C PRO A 116 -7.52 0.58 -23.75
N SER A 117 -7.54 -0.68 -24.20
CA SER A 117 -6.72 -1.73 -23.59
C SER A 117 -5.26 -1.29 -23.54
N PHE A 118 -4.57 -1.58 -22.43
CA PHE A 118 -3.14 -1.28 -22.33
C PHE A 118 -2.40 -2.29 -21.46
N LYS A 119 -1.10 -2.42 -21.74
CA LYS A 119 -0.12 -3.01 -20.85
C LYS A 119 1.13 -2.15 -20.88
N MET A 120 1.34 -1.36 -19.84
CA MET A 120 2.38 -0.34 -19.81
C MET A 120 3.32 -0.55 -18.64
N SER A 121 4.59 -0.22 -18.84
CA SER A 121 5.56 -0.23 -17.76
C SER A 121 5.27 0.90 -16.77
N THR A 122 5.53 0.60 -15.50
CA THR A 122 5.47 1.55 -14.39
C THR A 122 6.68 1.35 -13.50
N GLY A 123 7.16 2.41 -12.88
CA GLY A 123 8.23 2.34 -11.91
C GLY A 123 8.26 3.56 -11.02
N GLY A 124 9.17 3.59 -10.08
CA GLY A 124 9.33 4.75 -9.22
C GLY A 124 10.35 4.55 -8.15
N VAL A 125 10.70 5.66 -7.51
CA VAL A 125 11.65 5.72 -6.40
C VAL A 125 11.05 6.56 -5.28
N GLY A 126 11.46 6.28 -4.05
CA GLY A 126 10.91 6.98 -2.90
C GLY A 126 11.76 6.87 -1.64
N LEU A 127 11.38 7.70 -0.68
CA LEU A 127 11.91 7.81 0.67
C LEU A 127 10.84 7.35 1.65
N LYS A 128 11.25 6.68 2.72
CA LYS A 128 10.37 6.26 3.81
C LYS A 128 10.95 6.69 5.14
N THR A 129 10.12 7.19 6.04
CA THR A 129 10.51 7.50 7.42
C THR A 129 9.47 6.99 8.40
N SER A 130 9.92 6.63 9.59
CA SER A 130 9.06 6.22 10.69
C SER A 130 9.69 6.70 12.00
N ILE A 131 8.89 7.24 12.89
CA ILE A 131 9.30 7.53 14.27
C ILE A 131 8.17 7.11 15.20
N GLY A 132 8.48 6.51 16.34
CA GLY A 132 7.45 6.02 17.22
C GLY A 132 7.88 5.82 18.65
N TYR A 133 6.86 5.71 19.49
CA TYR A 133 6.99 5.38 20.89
C TYR A 133 6.70 3.90 21.11
N HIS A 134 7.50 3.26 21.95
CA HIS A 134 7.35 1.85 22.28
C HIS A 134 7.68 1.57 23.76
N PHE A 135 7.19 0.43 24.24
CA PHE A 135 7.58 -0.13 25.52
C PHE A 135 7.70 -1.65 25.40
N THR A 136 8.62 -2.19 26.17
CA THR A 136 8.86 -3.64 26.21
C THR A 136 8.22 -4.23 27.46
N SER A 137 7.66 -5.43 27.33
CA SER A 137 7.07 -6.16 28.46
C SER A 137 8.11 -6.39 29.56
N GLN A 138 7.65 -6.60 30.79
CA GLN A 138 8.53 -6.90 31.93
C GLN A 138 9.41 -8.14 31.69
N LYS A 139 8.92 -9.09 30.90
CA LYS A 139 9.66 -10.32 30.53
C LYS A 139 10.65 -10.09 29.38
N GLY A 140 10.73 -8.88 28.82
CA GLY A 140 11.64 -8.49 27.74
C GLY A 140 11.27 -9.03 26.35
N ASN A 141 10.53 -10.13 26.27
CA ASN A 141 10.33 -10.87 25.03
C ASN A 141 9.21 -10.33 24.12
N THR A 142 8.52 -9.27 24.54
CA THR A 142 7.46 -8.64 23.73
C THR A 142 7.69 -7.13 23.69
N ASP A 143 7.70 -6.55 22.50
CA ASP A 143 7.79 -5.10 22.30
C ASP A 143 6.48 -4.58 21.71
N PHE A 144 5.91 -3.55 22.35
CA PHE A 144 4.68 -2.90 21.93
C PHE A 144 5.03 -1.51 21.39
N ARG A 145 4.89 -1.31 20.09
CA ARG A 145 5.05 0.01 19.46
C ARG A 145 3.67 0.61 19.28
N ILE A 146 3.27 1.39 20.27
CA ILE A 146 1.89 1.85 20.40
C ILE A 146 1.50 2.74 19.23
N ILE A 147 2.35 3.74 18.96
CA ILE A 147 2.13 4.75 17.94
C ILE A 147 3.45 4.99 17.24
N ASN A 148 3.50 4.68 15.95
CA ASN A 148 4.52 5.16 15.05
C ASN A 148 3.87 6.09 14.04
N TRP A 149 4.44 7.28 13.86
CA TRP A 149 4.16 8.13 12.73
C TRP A 149 5.03 7.67 11.55
N GLU A 150 4.40 7.37 10.43
CA GLU A 150 5.06 6.83 9.25
C GLU A 150 4.77 7.66 8.01
N ASN A 151 5.79 7.84 7.17
CA ASN A 151 5.73 8.63 5.95
C ASN A 151 6.39 7.89 4.79
N SER A 152 5.83 8.07 3.60
CA SER A 152 6.37 7.58 2.34
C SER A 152 6.21 8.67 1.28
N PHE A 153 7.33 9.12 0.71
CA PHE A 153 7.37 10.05 -0.41
C PHE A 153 7.89 9.31 -1.62
N SER A 154 7.17 9.35 -2.73
CA SER A 154 7.60 8.65 -3.95
C SER A 154 7.25 9.42 -5.21
N LYS A 155 8.01 9.15 -6.26
CA LYS A 155 7.78 9.69 -7.59
C LYS A 155 7.54 8.54 -8.55
N GLU A 156 6.37 8.54 -9.17
CA GLU A 156 6.03 7.58 -10.22
C GLU A 156 6.70 7.97 -11.55
N LEU A 157 7.16 6.96 -12.29
CA LEU A 157 7.89 7.05 -13.55
C LEU A 157 7.34 5.98 -14.51
N GLY A 158 7.65 6.13 -15.80
CA GLY A 158 7.33 5.15 -16.82
C GLY A 158 6.16 5.54 -17.74
N ASN A 159 5.81 4.64 -18.64
CA ASN A 159 4.83 4.89 -19.69
C ASN A 159 3.41 5.01 -19.13
N TYR A 160 3.10 4.23 -18.09
CA TYR A 160 1.81 4.29 -17.42
C TYR A 160 1.51 5.68 -16.83
N ALA A 161 2.49 6.32 -16.18
CA ALA A 161 2.32 7.66 -15.64
C ALA A 161 2.07 8.71 -16.73
N LYS A 162 2.74 8.58 -17.89
CA LYS A 162 2.53 9.46 -19.06
C LYS A 162 1.13 9.26 -19.65
N PHE A 163 0.74 8.01 -19.87
CA PHE A 163 -0.58 7.64 -20.37
C PHE A 163 -1.69 8.17 -19.47
N ARG A 164 -1.56 7.98 -18.16
CA ARG A 164 -2.54 8.48 -17.18
C ARG A 164 -2.70 10.00 -17.27
N LYS A 165 -1.61 10.75 -17.43
CA LYS A 165 -1.65 12.21 -17.66
C LYS A 165 -2.29 12.61 -18.99
N GLU A 166 -2.11 11.82 -20.03
CA GLU A 166 -2.74 12.05 -21.33
C GLU A 166 -4.26 11.85 -21.25
N ILE A 167 -4.71 10.75 -20.64
CA ILE A 167 -6.12 10.49 -20.37
C ILE A 167 -6.71 11.60 -19.48
N TYR A 168 -5.97 12.06 -18.47
CA TYR A 168 -6.38 13.17 -17.60
C TYR A 168 -6.67 14.47 -18.37
N ARG A 169 -5.75 14.87 -19.25
CA ARG A 169 -5.92 16.09 -20.08
C ARG A 169 -7.13 16.00 -21.01
N ASN A 170 -7.46 14.79 -21.45
CA ASN A 170 -8.58 14.50 -22.35
C ASN A 170 -9.77 13.86 -21.62
N ALA A 171 -9.88 14.00 -20.30
CA ALA A 171 -10.86 13.26 -19.48
C ALA A 171 -12.31 13.47 -19.94
N ALA A 172 -12.62 14.63 -20.52
CA ALA A 172 -13.95 14.94 -21.06
C ALA A 172 -14.35 14.06 -22.27
N GLN A 173 -13.40 13.43 -22.96
CA GLN A 173 -13.67 12.56 -24.11
C GLN A 173 -13.97 11.11 -23.70
N TYR A 174 -13.61 10.71 -22.49
CA TYR A 174 -13.73 9.33 -22.04
C TYR A 174 -15.03 9.09 -21.29
N TYR A 175 -15.62 7.91 -21.47
CA TYR A 175 -16.85 7.49 -20.79
C TYR A 175 -16.54 6.82 -19.44
N LYS A 176 -17.18 7.28 -18.36
CA LYS A 176 -17.15 6.65 -17.01
C LYS A 176 -15.74 6.28 -16.51
N ASN A 177 -14.79 7.21 -16.63
CA ASN A 177 -13.44 7.07 -16.09
C ASN A 177 -13.17 8.05 -14.94
N GLY A 178 -12.48 7.56 -13.91
CA GLY A 178 -11.82 8.38 -12.90
C GLY A 178 -10.32 8.31 -13.14
N VAL A 179 -9.68 9.43 -13.45
CA VAL A 179 -8.24 9.47 -13.73
C VAL A 179 -7.56 10.49 -12.82
N SER A 180 -6.51 10.05 -12.13
CA SER A 180 -5.64 10.93 -11.34
C SER A 180 -4.47 11.41 -12.20
N ASP A 181 -3.91 12.60 -11.99
CA ASP A 181 -2.63 13.02 -12.60
C ASP A 181 -1.42 12.99 -11.63
N LEU A 182 -1.67 12.58 -10.38
CA LEU A 182 -0.72 12.63 -9.26
C LEU A 182 0.53 11.79 -9.54
N ILE A 183 1.69 12.40 -9.74
CA ILE A 183 2.97 11.68 -9.93
C ILE A 183 3.81 11.63 -8.66
N ASN A 184 3.77 12.69 -7.85
CA ASN A 184 4.45 12.73 -6.57
C ASN A 184 3.45 12.29 -5.51
N VAL A 185 3.69 11.11 -4.95
CA VAL A 185 2.78 10.48 -3.99
C VAL A 185 3.39 10.61 -2.60
N TRP A 186 2.68 11.30 -1.72
CA TRP A 186 2.99 11.34 -0.30
C TRP A 186 1.89 10.63 0.49
N THR A 187 2.25 9.54 1.16
CA THR A 187 1.38 8.85 2.11
C THR A 187 1.94 9.03 3.51
N THR A 188 1.07 9.40 4.45
CA THR A 188 1.42 9.54 5.88
C THR A 188 0.33 8.89 6.73
N GLY A 189 0.70 8.40 7.92
CA GLY A 189 -0.28 7.84 8.85
C GLY A 189 0.34 7.36 10.14
N LEU A 190 -0.50 6.69 10.94
CA LEU A 190 -0.11 6.09 12.20
C LEU A 190 -0.12 4.57 12.08
N SER A 191 0.80 3.92 12.78
CA SER A 191 0.78 2.48 12.95
C SER A 191 0.93 2.08 14.40
N THR A 192 0.40 0.90 14.69
CA THR A 192 0.69 0.15 15.91
C THR A 192 1.28 -1.19 15.54
N GLU A 193 2.14 -1.70 16.40
CA GLU A 193 2.84 -2.96 16.17
C GLU A 193 3.08 -3.70 17.48
N ILE A 194 2.92 -5.02 17.42
CA ILE A 194 3.34 -5.94 18.46
C ILE A 194 4.40 -6.87 17.91
N ILE A 195 5.49 -7.05 18.65
CA ILE A 195 6.60 -7.90 18.29
C ILE A 195 6.85 -8.89 19.41
N TRP A 196 6.94 -10.17 19.06
CA TRP A 196 7.39 -11.21 19.98
C TRP A 196 8.70 -11.79 19.52
N SER A 197 9.61 -11.90 20.48
CA SER A 197 10.84 -12.65 20.39
C SER A 197 10.63 -14.00 21.07
N ASN A 198 11.15 -15.07 20.46
CA ASN A 198 11.27 -16.33 21.20
C ASN A 198 12.25 -16.12 22.36
N LYS A 199 11.93 -16.65 23.54
CA LYS A 199 12.77 -16.51 24.73
C LYS A 199 14.08 -17.29 24.62
N ASN A 200 14.02 -18.45 23.98
CA ASN A 200 15.16 -19.35 23.81
C ASN A 200 15.96 -19.01 22.55
N ASP A 201 15.39 -18.20 21.65
CA ASP A 201 16.02 -17.77 20.42
C ASP A 201 15.61 -16.32 20.10
N PRO A 202 16.31 -15.32 20.68
CA PRO A 202 15.98 -13.92 20.49
C PRO A 202 16.11 -13.43 19.05
N GLU A 203 16.78 -14.21 18.19
CA GLU A 203 16.91 -13.89 16.76
C GLU A 203 15.68 -14.33 15.94
N THR A 204 14.78 -15.12 16.54
CA THR A 204 13.48 -15.47 15.96
C THR A 204 12.41 -14.50 16.45
N LYS A 205 11.88 -13.69 15.53
CA LYS A 205 10.88 -12.66 15.82
C LYS A 205 9.65 -12.82 14.94
N HIS A 206 8.51 -12.48 15.53
CA HIS A 206 7.23 -12.36 14.86
C HIS A 206 6.67 -10.98 15.15
N ALA A 207 6.09 -10.32 14.16
CA ALA A 207 5.41 -9.06 14.38
C ALA A 207 4.11 -8.98 13.59
N PHE A 208 3.10 -8.33 14.18
CA PHE A 208 1.95 -7.84 13.46
C PHE A 208 1.90 -6.32 13.56
N ARG A 209 1.72 -5.68 12.41
CA ARG A 209 1.55 -4.23 12.32
C ARG A 209 0.21 -3.91 11.66
N TYR A 210 -0.48 -2.96 12.25
CA TYR A 210 -1.66 -2.32 11.70
C TYR A 210 -1.35 -0.85 11.44
N PHE A 211 -1.67 -0.37 10.24
CA PHE A 211 -1.44 1.01 9.84
C PHE A 211 -2.72 1.61 9.26
N VAL A 212 -2.96 2.86 9.62
CA VAL A 212 -4.02 3.71 9.08
C VAL A 212 -3.41 5.06 8.72
N GLY A 213 -3.67 5.51 7.50
CA GLY A 213 -3.14 6.77 7.00
C GLY A 213 -3.95 7.32 5.85
N TYR A 214 -3.37 8.28 5.15
CA TYR A 214 -3.95 8.89 3.96
C TYR A 214 -2.87 9.28 2.96
N THR A 215 -3.24 9.38 1.69
CA THR A 215 -2.38 9.87 0.61
C THR A 215 -2.77 11.30 0.25
N TYR A 216 -1.88 12.24 0.55
CA TYR A 216 -2.12 13.66 0.37
C TYR A 216 -2.36 14.01 -1.11
N GLY A 217 -3.42 14.78 -1.38
CA GLY A 217 -3.80 15.22 -2.73
C GLY A 217 -4.34 14.12 -3.64
N LEU A 218 -4.56 12.89 -3.14
CA LEU A 218 -5.08 11.81 -3.98
C LEU A 218 -6.48 12.14 -4.49
N LYS A 219 -7.42 12.50 -3.61
CA LYS A 219 -8.79 12.83 -3.97
C LYS A 219 -8.85 14.02 -4.96
N ASP A 220 -8.12 15.09 -4.67
CA ASP A 220 -8.11 16.32 -5.47
C ASP A 220 -7.44 16.15 -6.83
N SER A 221 -6.59 15.12 -6.99
CA SER A 221 -5.92 14.83 -8.25
C SER A 221 -6.82 14.18 -9.29
N PHE A 222 -8.06 13.82 -8.95
CA PHE A 222 -8.97 13.17 -9.89
C PHE A 222 -9.76 14.15 -10.73
N LEU A 223 -9.82 13.86 -12.03
CA LEU A 223 -10.87 14.33 -12.90
C LEU A 223 -11.82 13.17 -13.22
N GLU A 224 -13.11 13.44 -13.03
CA GLU A 224 -14.19 12.57 -13.48
C GLU A 224 -14.77 13.15 -14.77
N SER A 225 -15.14 12.29 -15.72
CA SER A 225 -15.70 12.72 -17.00
C SER A 225 -16.92 13.64 -16.81
N ALA A 226 -17.06 14.66 -17.66
CA ALA A 226 -17.86 15.88 -17.52
C ALA A 226 -19.38 15.78 -17.23
N ASP A 227 -19.96 14.61 -16.96
CA ASP A 227 -21.41 14.44 -16.80
C ASP A 227 -21.83 14.32 -15.33
N LYS A 228 -21.63 15.40 -14.56
CA LYS A 228 -21.80 15.45 -13.09
C LYS A 228 -23.16 14.96 -12.57
N SER A 229 -24.20 14.94 -13.41
CA SER A 229 -25.58 14.57 -13.06
C SER A 229 -25.87 13.07 -13.04
N LEU A 230 -24.95 12.23 -13.54
CA LEU A 230 -25.09 10.76 -13.55
C LEU A 230 -24.30 10.07 -12.40
N PHE A 231 -23.77 10.84 -11.44
CA PHE A 231 -22.74 10.38 -10.51
C PHE A 231 -23.09 10.46 -9.02
N GLU A 232 -24.34 10.73 -8.66
CA GLU A 232 -24.80 10.57 -7.28
C GLU A 232 -24.89 9.06 -6.95
N LEU A 233 -24.03 8.63 -6.01
CA LEU A 233 -23.71 7.25 -5.61
C LEU A 233 -22.78 6.49 -6.58
N ASP A 234 -21.59 6.10 -6.11
CA ASP A 234 -21.34 4.68 -5.73
C ASP A 234 -19.85 4.28 -5.49
N THR A 235 -18.90 5.20 -5.35
CA THR A 235 -17.60 4.90 -4.68
C THR A 235 -16.83 6.21 -4.49
N GLU A 236 -16.83 6.75 -3.27
CA GLU A 236 -15.96 7.88 -2.96
C GLU A 236 -14.50 7.43 -3.11
N ILE A 237 -13.72 8.17 -3.90
CA ILE A 237 -12.26 8.02 -3.91
C ILE A 237 -11.78 8.40 -2.51
N LEU A 238 -11.38 7.40 -1.72
CA LEU A 238 -10.90 7.56 -0.36
C LEU A 238 -9.39 7.79 -0.37
N ASP A 239 -8.92 8.94 0.10
CA ASP A 239 -7.49 9.16 0.32
C ASP A 239 -6.90 8.20 1.38
N GLN A 240 -7.74 7.55 2.18
CA GLN A 240 -7.40 6.66 3.28
C GLN A 240 -6.64 5.38 2.84
N ALA A 241 -5.62 5.03 3.61
CA ALA A 241 -4.82 3.82 3.48
C ALA A 241 -4.94 2.97 4.74
N ILE A 242 -5.27 1.69 4.60
CA ILE A 242 -5.23 0.72 5.69
C ILE A 242 -4.31 -0.42 5.26
N THR A 243 -3.36 -0.82 6.12
CA THR A 243 -2.52 -1.99 5.87
C THR A 243 -2.40 -2.87 7.10
N ILE A 244 -2.39 -4.19 6.87
CA ILE A 244 -2.11 -5.22 7.87
C ILE A 244 -0.86 -5.97 7.39
N ASN A 245 0.09 -6.15 8.29
CA ASN A 245 1.36 -6.81 7.99
C ASN A 245 1.63 -7.92 8.98
N TYR A 246 2.18 -9.02 8.48
CA TYR A 246 2.84 -10.04 9.27
C TYR A 246 4.31 -10.10 8.87
N PHE A 247 5.18 -9.93 9.85
CA PHE A 247 6.62 -10.01 9.69
C PHE A 247 7.17 -11.19 10.50
N HIS A 248 8.06 -11.94 9.88
CA HIS A 248 8.79 -13.01 10.51
C HIS A 248 10.28 -12.82 10.25
N GLN A 249 11.09 -12.88 11.29
CA GLN A 249 12.55 -12.90 11.20
C GLN A 249 13.06 -14.20 11.81
N TYR A 250 13.99 -14.84 11.10
CA TYR A 250 14.79 -15.94 11.61
C TYR A 250 16.26 -15.59 11.38
N LYS A 251 16.99 -15.33 12.47
CA LYS A 251 18.37 -14.85 12.41
C LYS A 251 18.46 -13.54 11.62
N LYS A 252 19.25 -13.53 10.55
CA LYS A 252 19.39 -12.41 9.61
C LYS A 252 18.35 -12.41 8.50
N PHE A 253 17.60 -13.48 8.29
CA PHE A 253 16.60 -13.56 7.22
C PHE A 253 15.25 -13.10 7.72
N SER A 254 14.51 -12.44 6.84
CA SER A 254 13.16 -11.99 7.15
C SER A 254 12.20 -12.18 5.99
N MET A 255 10.93 -12.34 6.34
CA MET A 255 9.81 -12.42 5.43
C MET A 255 8.72 -11.47 5.93
N ASN A 256 8.09 -10.74 5.02
CA ASN A 256 6.95 -9.89 5.30
C ASN A 256 5.81 -10.19 4.33
N PHE A 257 4.60 -10.34 4.85
CA PHE A 257 3.37 -10.43 4.11
C PHE A 257 2.49 -9.22 4.46
N GLU A 258 2.03 -8.51 3.44
CA GLU A 258 1.25 -7.29 3.61
C GLU A 258 -0.03 -7.38 2.79
N LEU A 259 -1.14 -7.03 3.43
CA LEU A 259 -2.43 -6.78 2.81
C LEU A 259 -2.77 -5.31 3.01
N GLY A 260 -3.21 -4.64 1.94
CA GLY A 260 -3.50 -3.22 2.01
C GLY A 260 -4.68 -2.80 1.16
N VAL A 261 -5.35 -1.75 1.62
CA VAL A 261 -6.43 -1.08 0.91
C VAL A 261 -6.15 0.43 0.87
N ASN A 262 -6.01 1.02 -0.31
CA ASN A 262 -5.96 2.48 -0.55
C ASN A 262 -6.47 2.78 -1.97
N ASN A 263 -7.81 2.90 -2.14
CA ASN A 263 -8.48 2.88 -3.45
C ASN A 263 -7.98 1.77 -4.40
N LYS A 264 -7.36 0.73 -3.85
CA LYS A 264 -6.78 -0.43 -4.51
C LYS A 264 -6.73 -1.50 -3.44
N VAL A 265 -7.03 -2.74 -3.79
CA VAL A 265 -6.71 -3.88 -2.94
C VAL A 265 -5.38 -4.40 -3.42
N GLY A 266 -4.43 -4.55 -2.49
CA GLY A 266 -3.10 -5.02 -2.80
C GLY A 266 -2.60 -6.06 -1.81
N THR A 267 -1.77 -6.95 -2.32
CA THR A 267 -1.00 -7.91 -1.53
C THR A 267 0.47 -7.76 -1.89
N LYS A 268 1.35 -7.97 -0.91
CA LYS A 268 2.80 -7.90 -1.12
C LYS A 268 3.50 -8.93 -0.28
N ILE A 269 4.43 -9.65 -0.91
CA ILE A 269 5.35 -10.57 -0.25
C ILE A 269 6.76 -9.99 -0.40
N THR A 270 7.52 -9.96 0.69
CA THR A 270 8.87 -9.40 0.72
C THR A 270 9.78 -10.32 1.50
N MET A 271 10.98 -10.54 0.98
CA MET A 271 12.08 -11.21 1.67
C MET A 271 13.18 -10.21 1.94
N GLY A 272 13.85 -10.32 3.09
CA GLY A 272 14.89 -9.38 3.47
C GLY A 272 16.01 -10.01 4.27
N TYR A 273 17.08 -9.24 4.41
CA TYR A 273 18.28 -9.60 5.13
C TYR A 273 18.75 -8.45 6.03
N VAL A 274 19.21 -8.79 7.22
CA VAL A 274 19.83 -7.86 8.18
C VAL A 274 21.33 -7.81 7.91
N LEU A 275 21.83 -6.65 7.49
CA LEU A 275 23.25 -6.42 7.20
C LEU A 275 24.07 -6.38 8.50
#